data_AF-A0A4D6N9H2-F1
#
_entry.id   AF-A0A4D6N9H2-F1
#
_cell.length_a   1.000
_cell.length_b   1.000
_cell.length_c   1.000
_cell.angle_alpha   90.00
_cell.angle_beta   90.00
_cell.angle_gamma   90.00
#
_symmetry.space_group_name_H-M   'P 1'
#
loop_
_entity.id
_entity.type
_entity.pdbx_description
1 polymer ?
#
loop_
_entity_poly.entity_id
_entity_poly.type
_entity_poly.pdbx_seq_one_letter_code
_entity_poly.pdbx_strand_id
1 'polypeptide(L)' 'MVMKSKKSKSKRVSLKKKYKVIRKVKEHNRKKAKEAKKHKLSGKNKVEKDPSIPNNWPFKEQELKALEA' A
#
# COMPACT_ATOMS: atom_id res chain seq x y z
N MET A 1 6.86 30.23 -31.19
CA MET A 1 7.01 29.92 -29.75
C MET A 1 5.63 29.92 -29.12
N VAL A 2 5.11 28.77 -28.69
CA VAL A 2 3.77 28.71 -28.08
C VAL A 2 3.82 29.42 -26.71
N MET A 3 3.05 30.49 -26.56
CA MET A 3 2.91 31.18 -25.28
C MET A 3 2.28 30.22 -24.26
N LYS A 4 3.04 29.88 -23.23
CA LYS A 4 2.52 29.07 -22.13
C LYS A 4 1.41 29.84 -21.42
N SER A 5 0.23 29.23 -21.32
CA SER A 5 -0.91 29.76 -20.57
C SER A 5 -0.47 30.22 -19.18
N LYS A 6 -0.77 31.48 -18.84
CA LYS A 6 -0.46 32.10 -17.53
C LYS A 6 -1.07 31.32 -16.34
N LYS A 7 -2.08 30.49 -16.59
CA LYS A 7 -2.73 29.64 -15.57
C LYS A 7 -1.93 28.37 -15.24
N SER A 8 -1.05 27.93 -16.14
CA SER A 8 -0.31 26.67 -15.98
C SER A 8 0.95 26.86 -15.14
N LYS A 9 1.00 26.20 -13.96
CA LYS A 9 2.19 26.25 -13.10
C LYS A 9 3.36 25.48 -13.71
N SER A 10 4.58 25.82 -13.28
CA SER A 10 5.77 25.06 -13.65
C SER A 10 5.78 23.68 -12.98
N LYS A 11 6.12 22.64 -13.74
CA LYS A 11 6.38 21.28 -13.20
C LYS A 11 7.77 21.18 -12.54
N ARG A 12 8.62 22.20 -12.68
CA ARG A 12 9.95 22.22 -12.06
C ARG A 12 9.82 22.28 -10.54
N VAL A 13 10.60 21.46 -9.88
CA VAL A 13 10.62 21.37 -8.42
C VAL A 13 11.93 21.99 -7.94
N SER A 14 11.87 22.90 -6.96
CA SER A 14 13.10 23.44 -6.37
C SER A 14 13.86 22.34 -5.61
N LEU A 15 15.19 22.43 -5.59
CA LEU A 15 16.05 21.48 -4.88
C LEU A 15 15.69 21.40 -3.39
N LYS A 16 15.36 22.54 -2.76
CA LYS A 16 14.86 22.61 -1.38
C LYS A 16 13.65 21.71 -1.17
N LYS A 17 12.68 21.73 -2.09
CA LYS A 17 11.47 20.88 -2.01
C LYS A 17 11.82 19.41 -2.26
N LYS A 18 12.69 19.09 -3.22
CA LYS A 18 13.19 17.71 -3.47
C LYS A 18 13.82 17.12 -2.20
N TYR A 19 14.80 17.79 -1.61
CA TYR A 19 15.49 17.29 -0.41
C TYR A 19 14.57 17.23 0.82
N LYS A 20 13.62 18.17 0.96
CA LYS A 20 12.60 18.11 2.03
C LYS A 20 11.70 16.88 1.90
N VAL A 21 11.26 16.55 0.68
CA VAL A 21 10.44 15.34 0.42
C VAL A 21 11.24 14.09 0.74
N ILE A 22 12.48 13.98 0.25
CA ILE A 22 13.36 12.81 0.52
C ILE A 22 13.54 12.62 2.03
N ARG A 23 13.83 13.71 2.79
CA ARG A 23 13.98 13.65 4.24
C ARG A 23 12.71 13.16 4.93
N LYS A 24 11.54 13.68 4.55
CA LYS A 24 10.24 13.28 5.12
C LYS A 24 9.92 11.81 4.84
N VAL A 25 10.16 11.33 3.61
CA VAL A 25 9.93 9.94 3.23
C VAL A 25 10.86 9.01 4.00
N LYS A 26 12.16 9.35 4.11
CA LYS A 26 13.12 8.57 4.92
C LYS A 26 12.69 8.48 6.39
N GLU A 27 12.25 9.59 6.97
CA GLU A 27 11.78 9.63 8.36
C GLU A 27 10.50 8.79 8.55
N HIS A 28 9.53 8.91 7.64
CA HIS A 28 8.30 8.11 7.67
C HIS A 28 8.59 6.61 7.59
N ASN A 29 9.42 6.19 6.63
CA ASN A 29 9.79 4.78 6.47
C ASN A 29 10.55 4.25 7.69
N ARG A 30 11.41 5.08 8.32
CA ARG A 30 12.10 4.72 9.57
C ARG A 30 11.12 4.51 10.72
N LYS A 31 10.10 5.36 10.86
CA LYS A 31 9.05 5.21 11.90
C LYS A 31 8.22 3.95 11.66
N LYS A 32 7.73 3.75 10.42
CA LYS A 32 6.97 2.57 10.01
C LYS A 32 7.74 1.27 10.24
N ALA A 33 9.05 1.25 9.95
CA ALA A 33 9.90 0.09 10.21
C ALA A 33 10.07 -0.20 11.72
N LYS A 34 10.19 0.84 12.56
CA LYS A 34 10.24 0.67 14.02
C LYS A 34 8.92 0.15 14.59
N GLU A 35 7.80 0.69 14.14
CA GLU A 35 6.45 0.22 14.50
C GLU A 35 6.24 -1.23 14.08
N ALA A 36 6.58 -1.59 12.83
CA ALA A 36 6.49 -2.97 12.35
C ALA A 36 7.34 -3.95 13.18
N LYS A 37 8.56 -3.55 13.58
CA LYS A 37 9.40 -4.36 14.49
C LYS A 37 8.74 -4.55 15.86
N LYS A 38 8.16 -3.50 16.45
CA LYS A 38 7.40 -3.60 17.71
C LYS A 38 6.19 -4.53 17.58
N HIS A 39 5.42 -4.40 16.51
CA HIS A 39 4.27 -5.27 16.25
C HIS A 39 4.66 -6.74 16.03
N LYS A 40 5.80 -7.02 15.37
CA LYS A 40 6.33 -8.38 15.23
C LYS A 40 6.72 -9.01 16.58
N LEU A 41 7.29 -8.22 17.50
CA LEU A 41 7.64 -8.67 18.85
C LEU A 41 6.41 -8.92 19.74
N SER A 42 5.26 -8.32 19.42
CA SER A 42 4.02 -8.45 20.19
C SER A 42 3.35 -9.84 20.07
N GLY A 43 3.93 -10.80 19.33
CA GLY A 43 3.49 -12.19 19.28
C GLY A 43 2.13 -12.46 18.60
N LYS A 44 1.39 -11.41 18.23
CA LYS A 44 0.10 -11.53 17.53
C LYS A 44 0.35 -11.61 16.03
N ASN A 45 0.90 -12.73 15.56
CA ASN A 45 0.80 -13.08 14.15
C ASN A 45 -0.69 -13.26 13.85
N LYS A 46 -1.29 -12.32 13.12
CA LYS A 46 -2.60 -12.60 12.51
C LYS A 46 -2.39 -13.84 11.67
N VAL A 47 -3.07 -14.93 12.03
CA VAL A 47 -3.22 -16.09 11.16
C VAL A 47 -3.62 -15.54 9.80
N GLU A 48 -2.82 -15.82 8.79
CA GLU A 48 -3.12 -15.47 7.41
C GLU A 48 -4.44 -16.17 7.10
N LYS A 49 -5.53 -15.40 7.09
CA LYS A 49 -6.81 -15.91 6.66
C LYS A 49 -6.72 -15.94 5.15
N ASP A 50 -6.58 -17.14 4.60
CA ASP A 50 -6.67 -17.33 3.17
C ASP A 50 -7.93 -16.62 2.68
N PRO A 51 -7.85 -15.84 1.59
CA PRO A 51 -9.04 -15.26 0.98
C PRO A 51 -9.92 -16.44 0.54
N SER A 52 -10.90 -16.78 1.37
CA SER A 52 -11.87 -17.82 1.09
C SER A 52 -12.51 -17.59 -0.28
N ILE A 53 -12.94 -18.68 -0.90
CA ILE A 53 -13.67 -18.68 -2.16
C ILE A 53 -14.73 -17.57 -2.16
N PRO A 54 -14.62 -16.57 -3.07
CA PRO A 54 -15.55 -15.46 -3.13
C PRO A 54 -17.00 -15.92 -3.28
N ASN A 55 -17.93 -15.24 -2.59
CA ASN A 55 -19.34 -15.61 -2.62
C ASN A 55 -20.00 -15.46 -4.00
N ASN A 56 -19.43 -14.63 -4.87
CA ASN A 56 -19.91 -14.40 -6.24
C ASN A 56 -19.37 -15.42 -7.25
N TRP A 57 -18.63 -16.45 -6.81
CA TRP A 57 -18.11 -17.45 -7.72
C TRP A 57 -19.19 -18.51 -8.02
N PRO A 58 -19.61 -18.66 -9.29
CA PRO A 58 -20.76 -19.50 -9.68
C PRO A 58 -20.64 -20.99 -9.34
N PHE A 59 -19.43 -21.49 -9.08
CA PHE A 59 -19.17 -22.89 -8.77
C PHE A 59 -18.79 -23.15 -7.30
N LYS A 60 -18.95 -22.14 -6.43
CA LYS A 60 -18.65 -22.25 -5.00
C LYS A 60 -19.35 -23.42 -4.33
N GLU A 61 -20.62 -23.67 -4.67
CA GLU A 61 -21.41 -24.78 -4.11
C GLU A 61 -20.95 -26.14 -4.63
N GLN A 62 -20.51 -26.21 -5.90
CA GLN A 62 -20.02 -27.44 -6.51
C GLN A 62 -18.66 -27.84 -5.93
N GLU A 63 -17.76 -26.88 -5.71
CA GLU A 63 -16.48 -27.15 -5.07
C GLU A 63 -16.63 -27.53 -3.60
N LEU A 64 -17.51 -26.86 -2.85
CA LEU A 64 -17.74 -27.23 -1.44
C LEU A 64 -18.23 -28.68 -1.33
N LYS A 65 -19.14 -29.09 -2.23
CA LYS A 65 -19.67 -30.45 -2.31
C LYS A 65 -18.62 -31.48 -2.72
N ALA A 66 -17.65 -31.09 -3.57
CA ALA A 66 -16.54 -31.96 -3.97
C ALA A 66 -15.47 -32.11 -2.88
N LEU A 67 -15.36 -31.14 -1.96
CA LEU A 67 -14.46 -31.17 -0.80
C LEU A 67 -15.03 -31.93 0.41
N GLU A 68 -16.35 -32.09 0.48
CA GLU A 68 -17.07 -32.80 1.56
C GLU A 68 -17.25 -34.31 1.30
N ALA A 69 -17.07 -34.75 0.04
CA ALA A 69 -17.16 -36.15 -0.38
C ALA A 69 -15.81 -36.89 -0.27
#